data_AF-A0A963XTM4-F1
#
_entry.id   AF-A0A963XTM4-F1
#
_cell.length_a   1.000
_cell.length_b   1.000
_cell.length_c   1.000
_cell.angle_alpha   90.00
_cell.angle_beta   90.00
_cell.angle_gamma   90.00
#
_symmetry.space_group_name_H-M   'P 1'
#
loop_
_entity.id
_entity.type
_entity.pdbx_description
1 polymer ?
#
loop_
_entity_poly.entity_id
_entity_poly.type
_entity_poly.pdbx_seq_one_letter_code
_entity_poly.pdbx_strand_id
1 'polypeptide(L)'
;VVCTLCSCYPWPLLGIPPGWYKSDAYRARAVREPRKVLAEFGVTLPEGQKVRVWDSTAEVRYLVVPMRPEGTEGMDAVALAALVTRDSMIGTGLPGPPR
;
A
#
# COMPACT_ATOMS: atom_id res chain seq x y z
N VAL A 1 -3.06 3.43 2.28
CA VAL A 1 -3.97 4.51 1.80
C VAL A 1 -5.38 3.93 1.73
N VAL A 2 -6.41 4.67 2.12
CA VAL A 2 -7.81 4.23 2.04
C VAL A 2 -8.69 5.39 1.54
N CYS A 3 -9.90 5.08 1.11
CA CYS A 3 -10.99 6.04 0.95
C CYS A 3 -12.19 5.50 1.71
N THR A 4 -12.38 5.94 2.96
CA THR A 4 -13.41 5.38 3.85
C THR A 4 -14.82 5.63 3.30
N LEU A 5 -15.04 6.74 2.61
CA LEU A 5 -16.34 7.15 2.09
C LEU A 5 -16.75 6.43 0.80
N CYS A 6 -15.80 6.03 -0.05
CA CYS A 6 -16.11 5.37 -1.32
C CYS A 6 -14.92 4.54 -1.84
N SER A 7 -14.16 5.08 -2.79
CA SER A 7 -13.07 4.37 -3.48
C SER A 7 -12.08 5.29 -4.20
N CYS A 8 -11.88 6.53 -3.74
CA CYS A 8 -10.90 7.46 -4.32
C CYS A 8 -9.51 6.81 -4.43
N TYR A 9 -8.90 6.85 -5.62
CA TYR A 9 -7.71 6.06 -5.95
C TYR A 9 -6.90 6.72 -7.09
N PRO A 10 -5.55 6.61 -7.14
CA PRO A 10 -4.73 7.23 -8.18
C PRO A 10 -4.75 6.43 -9.50
N TRP A 11 -5.86 6.51 -10.25
CA TRP A 11 -6.09 5.69 -11.45
C TRP A 11 -4.98 5.76 -12.51
N PRO A 12 -4.40 6.94 -12.84
CA PRO A 12 -3.35 7.01 -13.86
C PRO A 12 -2.08 6.21 -13.53
N LEU A 13 -1.84 5.92 -12.25
CA LEU A 13 -0.63 5.22 -11.80
C LEU A 13 -0.91 3.77 -11.36
N LEU A 14 -2.07 3.51 -10.75
CA LEU A 14 -2.39 2.20 -10.17
C LEU A 14 -3.57 1.47 -10.85
N GLY A 15 -4.19 2.08 -11.86
CA GLY A 15 -5.38 1.55 -12.51
C GLY A 15 -6.63 1.62 -11.62
N ILE A 16 -7.63 0.78 -11.92
CA ILE A 16 -8.90 0.75 -11.17
C ILE A 16 -8.68 0.05 -9.81
N PRO A 17 -9.22 0.58 -8.70
CA PRO A 17 -9.05 -0.01 -7.38
C PRO A 17 -9.58 -1.45 -7.32
N PRO A 18 -8.84 -2.38 -6.67
CA PRO A 18 -9.25 -3.76 -6.55
C PRO A 18 -10.52 -3.91 -5.69
N GLY A 19 -11.23 -5.03 -5.83
CA GLY A 19 -12.49 -5.28 -5.11
C GLY A 19 -12.36 -5.14 -3.59
N TRP A 20 -11.27 -5.66 -3.01
CA TRP A 20 -11.02 -5.58 -1.57
C TRP A 20 -10.84 -4.14 -1.08
N TYR A 21 -10.27 -3.23 -1.89
CA TYR A 21 -10.06 -1.84 -1.51
C TYR A 21 -11.40 -1.09 -1.33
N LYS A 22 -12.38 -1.47 -2.14
CA LYS A 22 -13.75 -0.92 -2.13
C LYS A 22 -14.64 -1.57 -1.06
N SER A 23 -14.20 -2.67 -0.45
CA SER A 23 -14.99 -3.43 0.51
C SER A 23 -15.20 -2.64 1.80
N ASP A 24 -16.36 -2.84 2.43
CA ASP A 24 -16.66 -2.25 3.74
C ASP A 24 -15.68 -2.72 4.81
N ALA A 25 -15.22 -3.97 4.72
CA ALA A 25 -14.22 -4.55 5.62
C ALA A 25 -12.92 -3.72 5.62
N TYR A 26 -12.37 -3.39 4.45
CA TYR A 26 -11.16 -2.57 4.37
C TYR A 26 -11.45 -1.13 4.82
N ARG A 27 -12.51 -0.52 4.28
CA ARG A 27 -12.85 0.89 4.49
C ARG A 27 -13.15 1.22 5.95
N ALA A 28 -13.84 0.34 6.68
CA ALA A 28 -14.17 0.57 8.08
C ALA A 28 -12.99 0.32 9.04
N ARG A 29 -12.06 -0.58 8.68
CA ARG A 29 -11.03 -1.07 9.60
C ARG A 29 -9.66 -0.43 9.38
N ALA A 30 -9.32 -0.03 8.16
CA ALA A 30 -8.00 0.50 7.85
C ALA A 30 -7.60 1.72 8.68
N VAL A 31 -8.56 2.59 9.05
CA VAL A 31 -8.31 3.75 9.92
C VAL A 31 -8.31 3.43 11.42
N ARG A 32 -8.98 2.35 11.84
CA ARG A 32 -9.18 2.00 13.26
C ARG A 32 -8.14 1.01 13.78
N GLU A 33 -7.84 -0.01 12.98
CA GLU A 33 -6.92 -1.08 13.36
C GLU A 33 -5.95 -1.43 12.22
N PRO A 34 -5.18 -0.46 11.71
CA PRO A 34 -4.35 -0.63 10.52
C PRO A 34 -3.37 -1.79 10.62
N ARG A 35 -2.75 -2.01 11.79
CA ARG A 35 -1.79 -3.11 11.99
C ARG A 35 -2.42 -4.49 11.83
N LYS A 36 -3.66 -4.68 12.29
CA LYS A 36 -4.37 -5.96 12.12
C LYS A 36 -4.78 -6.18 10.67
N VAL A 37 -5.28 -5.12 10.02
CA VAL A 37 -5.59 -5.18 8.59
C VAL A 37 -4.33 -5.54 7.78
N LEU A 38 -3.17 -4.93 8.07
CA LEU A 38 -1.91 -5.29 7.41
C LEU A 38 -1.51 -6.75 7.67
N ALA A 39 -1.72 -7.27 8.88
CA ALA A 39 -1.43 -8.67 9.19
C ALA A 39 -2.27 -9.66 8.35
N GLU A 40 -3.52 -9.30 8.00
CA GLU A 40 -4.36 -10.09 7.09
C GLU A 40 -3.83 -10.11 5.65
N PHE A 41 -3.07 -9.08 5.25
CA PHE A 41 -2.31 -9.06 3.99
C PHE A 41 -0.92 -9.73 4.11
N GLY A 42 -0.59 -10.32 5.27
CA GLY A 42 0.72 -10.92 5.53
C GLY A 42 1.83 -9.91 5.87
N VAL A 43 1.49 -8.64 6.13
CA VAL A 43 2.45 -7.60 6.49
C VAL A 43 2.46 -7.38 8.00
N THR A 44 3.56 -7.74 8.65
CA THR A 44 3.80 -7.45 10.08
C THR A 44 4.89 -6.39 10.21
N LEU A 45 4.57 -5.27 10.85
CA LEU A 45 5.51 -4.18 11.08
C LEU A 45 5.99 -4.17 12.55
N PRO A 46 7.26 -3.82 12.82
CA PRO A 46 7.77 -3.64 14.17
C PRO A 46 6.88 -2.73 15.02
N GLU A 47 6.81 -3.01 16.32
CA GLU A 47 5.94 -2.28 17.26
C GLU A 47 6.25 -0.77 17.28
N GLY A 48 7.54 -0.40 17.26
CA GLY A 48 8.00 0.99 17.22
C GLY A 48 7.79 1.71 15.89
N GLN A 49 7.47 1.01 14.79
CA GLN A 49 7.32 1.64 13.49
C GLN A 49 5.94 2.31 13.36
N LYS A 50 5.89 3.64 13.31
CA LYS A 50 4.63 4.39 13.19
C LYS A 50 3.90 4.06 11.87
N VAL A 51 2.62 3.69 11.98
CA VAL A 51 1.72 3.57 10.82
C VAL A 51 0.91 4.85 10.66
N ARG A 52 0.94 5.44 9.46
CA ARG A 52 0.11 6.60 9.11
C ARG A 52 -0.89 6.18 8.05
N VAL A 53 -2.17 6.36 8.35
CA VAL A 53 -3.25 6.07 7.41
C VAL A 53 -3.68 7.37 6.77
N TRP A 54 -3.58 7.43 5.45
CA TRP A 54 -4.11 8.53 4.64
C TRP A 54 -5.48 8.14 4.11
N ASP A 55 -6.50 8.87 4.54
CA ASP A 55 -7.86 8.76 4.04
C ASP A 55 -8.10 9.79 2.94
N SER A 56 -8.48 9.31 1.75
CA SER A 56 -8.66 10.12 0.55
C SER A 56 -10.06 10.73 0.52
N THR A 57 -10.27 11.75 1.35
CA THR A 57 -11.58 12.40 1.56
C THR A 57 -11.86 13.58 0.63
N ALA A 58 -10.86 14.04 -0.12
CA ALA A 58 -10.92 15.20 -1.01
C ALA A 58 -10.32 14.87 -2.39
N GLU A 59 -9.78 15.86 -3.09
CA GLU A 59 -9.24 15.74 -4.45
C GLU A 59 -7.82 15.15 -4.49
N VAL A 60 -7.09 15.17 -3.38
CA VAL A 60 -5.74 14.60 -3.28
C VAL A 60 -5.76 13.09 -3.53
N ARG A 61 -4.79 12.60 -4.31
CA ARG A 61 -4.59 11.16 -4.57
C ARG A 61 -3.20 10.75 -4.09
N TYR A 62 -3.17 9.80 -3.16
CA TYR A 62 -1.92 9.34 -2.55
C TYR A 62 -1.39 8.10 -3.26
N LEU A 63 -0.06 8.03 -3.36
CA LEU A 63 0.72 6.87 -3.73
C LEU A 63 1.76 6.63 -2.62
N VAL A 64 1.93 5.39 -2.19
CA VAL A 64 3.03 5.02 -1.30
C VAL A 64 4.27 4.77 -2.16
N VAL A 65 5.37 5.43 -1.81
CA VAL A 65 6.70 5.07 -2.31
C VAL A 65 7.30 4.09 -1.29
N PRO A 66 7.40 2.79 -1.62
CA PRO A 66 7.89 1.81 -0.66
C PRO A 66 9.41 1.96 -0.46
N MET A 67 9.91 1.47 0.68
CA MET A 67 11.35 1.40 0.92
C MET A 67 12.00 0.41 -0.06
N ARG A 68 13.18 0.75 -0.57
CA ARG A 68 13.98 -0.15 -1.41
C ARG A 68 14.36 -1.40 -0.59
N PRO A 69 14.12 -2.63 -1.09
CA PRO A 69 14.57 -3.84 -0.41
C PRO A 69 16.09 -3.93 -0.34
N GLU A 70 16.60 -4.50 0.75
CA GLU A 70 18.02 -4.87 0.88
C GLU A 70 18.44 -5.87 -0.21
N GLY A 71 19.71 -5.86 -0.62
CA GLY A 71 20.23 -6.78 -1.63
C GLY A 71 19.87 -6.40 -3.07
N THR A 72 19.37 -5.18 -3.28
CA THR A 72 19.01 -4.66 -4.61
C THR A 72 20.00 -3.63 -5.14
N GLU A 73 21.14 -3.40 -4.46
CA GLU A 73 22.05 -2.25 -4.68
C GLU A 73 22.53 -2.13 -6.13
N GLY A 74 22.82 -3.26 -6.78
CA GLY A 74 23.28 -3.33 -8.17
C GLY A 74 22.18 -3.41 -9.24
N MET A 75 20.90 -3.43 -8.85
CA MET A 75 19.79 -3.52 -9.80
C MET A 75 19.57 -2.19 -10.51
N ASP A 76 19.30 -2.27 -11.81
CA ASP A 76 18.86 -1.11 -12.59
C ASP A 76 17.39 -0.73 -12.30
N ALA A 77 16.94 0.37 -12.91
CA ALA A 77 15.59 0.87 -12.70
C ALA A 77 14.48 -0.10 -13.16
N VAL A 78 14.72 -0.87 -14.22
CA VAL A 78 13.75 -1.82 -14.77
C VAL A 78 13.59 -3.00 -13.82
N ALA A 79 14.71 -3.51 -13.32
CA ALA A 79 14.74 -4.61 -12.37
C ALA A 79 14.12 -4.19 -11.02
N LEU A 80 14.40 -2.98 -10.53
CA LEU A 80 13.76 -2.42 -9.32
C LEU A 80 12.24 -2.26 -9.50
N ALA A 81 11.80 -1.75 -10.65
CA ALA A 81 10.38 -1.59 -10.95
C ALA A 81 9.63 -2.93 -10.92
N ALA A 82 10.27 -4.02 -11.34
CA ALA A 82 9.71 -5.37 -11.28
C ALA A 82 9.42 -5.87 -9.85
N LEU A 83 10.07 -5.28 -8.83
CA LEU A 83 9.80 -5.59 -7.42
C LEU A 83 8.63 -4.79 -6.84
N VAL A 84 8.26 -3.66 -7.46
CA VAL A 84 7.22 -2.78 -6.95
C VAL A 84 5.84 -3.33 -7.32
N THR A 85 5.14 -3.84 -6.32
CA THR A 85 3.78 -4.37 -6.49
C THR A 85 2.73 -3.28 -6.30
N ARG A 86 1.53 -3.50 -6.84
CA ARG A 86 0.38 -2.61 -6.57
C ARG A 86 0.13 -2.42 -5.07
N ASP A 87 0.20 -3.50 -4.30
CA ASP A 87 -0.06 -3.46 -2.85
C ASP A 87 1.03 -2.68 -2.10
N SER A 88 2.29 -2.76 -2.55
CA SER A 88 3.38 -1.92 -2.01
C SER A 88 3.16 -0.42 -2.25
N MET A 89 2.47 -0.07 -3.35
CA MET A 89 2.11 1.31 -3.67
C MET A 89 0.80 1.78 -3.05
N ILE A 90 -0.07 0.88 -2.58
CA ILE A 90 -1.20 1.22 -1.70
C ILE A 90 -0.75 1.34 -0.23
N GLY A 91 0.31 0.61 0.13
CA GLY A 91 0.81 0.44 1.49
C GLY A 91 0.19 -0.75 2.23
N THR A 92 -0.36 -1.73 1.51
CA THR A 92 -0.86 -3.02 2.06
C THR A 92 0.10 -4.18 1.82
N GLY A 93 1.19 -3.95 1.10
CA GLY A 93 2.25 -4.91 0.85
C GLY A 93 3.64 -4.28 1.00
N LEU A 94 4.67 -5.11 0.96
CA LEU A 94 6.05 -4.69 0.74
C LEU A 94 6.43 -5.00 -0.72
N PRO A 95 7.48 -4.37 -1.28
CA PRO A 95 8.03 -4.80 -2.55
C PRO A 95 8.45 -6.28 -2.49
N GLY A 96 8.45 -6.94 -3.64
CA GLY A 96 8.92 -8.31 -3.76
C GLY A 96 10.39 -8.45 -3.34
N PRO A 97 10.83 -9.65 -2.91
CA PRO A 97 12.23 -9.90 -2.63
C PRO A 97 13.07 -9.77 -3.91
N PRO A 98 14.36 -9.41 -3.81
CA PRO A 98 15.29 -9.54 -4.92
C PRO A 98 15.25 -10.99 -5.47
N ARG A 99 15.31 -11.13 -6.79
CA ARG A 99 15.36 -12.43 -7.48
C ARG A 99 16.79 -12.78 -7.85
#